data_AF-A0A358IEK9-F1
#
_entry.id   AF-A0A358IEK9-F1
#
_cell.length_a   1.000
_cell.length_b   1.000
_cell.length_c   1.000
_cell.angle_alpha   90.00
_cell.angle_beta   90.00
_cell.angle_gamma   90.00
#
_symmetry.space_group_name_H-M   'P 1'
#
loop_
_entity.id
_entity.type
_entity.pdbx_description
1 polymer ?
#
loop_
_entity_poly.entity_id
_entity_poly.type
_entity_poly.pdbx_seq_one_letter_code
_entity_poly.pdbx_strand_id
1 'polypeptide(L)' 'MKSPEKVSWRDGYHNEVTCVRCLEVYDQGRLDRMLWCDPCRFRARERAAFYGWIGGLVFGIFCAGYVWIAIRPTDLIVGA' A
#
# COMPACT_ATOMS: atom_id res chain seq x y z
N MET A 1 4.43 -24.62 -35.99
CA MET A 1 4.23 -23.23 -35.51
C MET A 1 4.95 -23.09 -34.18
N LYS A 2 6.07 -22.36 -34.11
CA LYS A 2 6.76 -22.08 -32.85
C LYS A 2 5.87 -21.11 -32.07
N SER A 3 5.49 -21.44 -30.84
CA SER A 3 4.78 -20.50 -29.96
C SER A 3 5.55 -19.18 -29.95
N PRO A 4 4.89 -18.00 -30.05
CA PRO A 4 5.59 -16.74 -29.88
C PRO A 4 6.34 -16.79 -28.54
N GLU A 5 7.65 -16.55 -28.61
CA GLU A 5 8.52 -16.47 -27.46
C GLU A 5 7.99 -15.35 -26.56
N LYS A 6 7.64 -15.69 -25.31
CA LYS A 6 7.07 -14.72 -24.38
C LYS A 6 8.20 -13.79 -23.95
N VAL A 7 8.31 -12.64 -24.58
CA VAL A 7 9.21 -11.57 -24.15
C VAL A 7 8.82 -11.18 -22.73
N SER A 8 9.66 -11.55 -21.77
CA SER A 8 9.54 -11.16 -20.39
C SER A 8 10.04 -9.74 -20.26
N TRP A 9 9.39 -8.92 -19.44
CA TRP A 9 9.95 -7.61 -19.06
C TRP A 9 11.38 -7.73 -18.50
N ARG A 10 11.74 -8.93 -18.00
CA ARG A 10 13.08 -9.25 -17.51
C ARG A 10 14.15 -9.25 -18.61
N ASP A 11 13.80 -9.54 -19.85
CA ASP A 11 14.79 -9.74 -20.92
C ASP A 11 15.56 -8.46 -21.29
N GLY A 12 15.09 -7.30 -20.82
CA GLY A 12 15.73 -5.99 -21.02
C GLY A 12 16.78 -5.59 -19.97
N TYR A 13 17.05 -6.41 -18.95
CA TYR A 13 17.98 -6.07 -17.87
C TYR A 13 19.09 -7.12 -17.71
N HIS A 14 20.24 -6.68 -17.17
CA HIS A 14 21.31 -7.60 -16.78
C HIS A 14 20.86 -8.51 -15.63
N ASN A 15 21.57 -9.64 -15.44
CA ASN A 15 21.30 -10.58 -14.35
C ASN A 15 21.42 -9.94 -12.95
N GLU A 16 22.23 -8.90 -12.83
CA GLU A 16 22.40 -8.11 -11.61
C GLU A 16 21.80 -6.72 -11.82
N VAL A 17 20.83 -6.37 -10.99
CA VAL A 17 20.15 -5.07 -11.05
C VAL A 17 20.06 -4.46 -9.66
N THR A 18 20.20 -3.14 -9.58
CA THR A 18 20.05 -2.41 -8.33
C THR A 18 18.59 -2.22 -7.97
N CYS A 19 18.27 -2.40 -6.70
CA CYS A 19 16.96 -2.04 -6.18
C CYS A 19 16.80 -0.51 -6.18
N VAL A 20 15.70 0.00 -6.75
CA VAL A 20 15.43 1.46 -6.84
C VAL A 20 15.25 2.11 -5.46
N ARG A 21 14.92 1.34 -4.43
CA ARG A 21 14.65 1.83 -3.07
C ARG A 21 15.87 1.84 -2.16
N CYS A 22 16.57 0.70 -2.05
CA CYS A 22 17.69 0.54 -1.14
C CYS A 22 19.07 0.64 -1.83
N LEU A 23 19.10 0.70 -3.16
CA LEU A 23 20.31 0.82 -3.98
C LEU A 23 21.30 -0.36 -3.88
N GLU A 24 20.93 -1.43 -3.17
CA GLU A 24 21.69 -2.68 -3.15
C GLU A 24 21.49 -3.47 -4.45
N VAL A 25 22.52 -4.22 -4.83
CA VAL A 25 22.53 -5.09 -6.02
C VAL A 25 21.87 -6.43 -5.67
N TYR A 26 20.94 -6.85 -6.51
CA TYR A 26 20.25 -8.13 -6.38
C TYR A 26 20.23 -8.87 -7.73
N ASP A 27 20.16 -10.20 -7.64
CA ASP A 27 19.79 -11.01 -8.79
C ASP A 27 18.41 -10.57 -9.29
N GLN A 28 18.29 -10.45 -10.61
CA GLN A 28 17.10 -9.98 -11.26
C GLN A 28 15.85 -10.75 -10.81
N GLY A 29 15.95 -12.08 -10.65
CA GLY A 29 14.84 -12.94 -10.22
C GLY A 29 14.25 -12.57 -8.87
N ARG A 30 15.00 -11.88 -8.01
CA ARG A 30 14.58 -11.42 -6.67
C ARG A 30 13.92 -10.05 -6.67
N LEU A 31 13.92 -9.37 -7.81
CA LEU A 31 13.29 -8.08 -8.00
C LEU A 31 11.92 -8.24 -8.65
N ASP A 32 10.95 -7.46 -8.18
CA ASP A 32 9.63 -7.35 -8.80
C ASP A 32 9.67 -6.46 -10.06
N ARG A 33 8.56 -6.34 -10.79
CA ARG A 33 8.42 -5.50 -11.99
C ARG A 33 8.78 -4.02 -11.77
N MET A 34 8.76 -3.55 -10.52
CA MET A 34 9.16 -2.19 -10.15
C MET A 34 10.66 -2.07 -9.79
N LEU A 35 11.45 -3.14 -9.96
CA LEU A 35 12.83 -3.25 -9.48
C LEU A 35 12.94 -3.03 -7.96
N TRP A 36 11.98 -3.59 -7.22
CA TRP A 36 11.95 -3.50 -5.76
C TRP A 36 12.31 -4.84 -5.14
N CYS A 37 13.16 -4.77 -4.13
CA CYS A 37 13.54 -5.90 -3.29
C CYS A 37 12.36 -6.35 -2.40
N ASP A 38 12.29 -7.63 -2.01
CA ASP A 38 11.26 -8.12 -1.08
C ASP A 38 11.17 -7.32 0.23
N PRO A 39 12.28 -6.98 0.92
CA PRO A 39 12.23 -6.11 2.11
C PRO A 39 11.65 -4.72 1.83
N CYS A 40 11.93 -4.17 0.66
CA CYS A 40 11.48 -2.84 0.24
C CYS A 40 9.97 -2.85 -0.01
N ARG A 41 9.49 -3.93 -0.62
CA ARG A 41 8.07 -4.18 -0.90
C ARG A 41 7.29 -4.42 0.40
N PHE A 42 7.83 -5.21 1.32
CA PHE A 42 7.20 -5.46 2.62
C PHE A 42 7.02 -4.16 3.41
N ARG A 43 8.09 -3.37 3.54
CA ARG A 43 8.05 -2.06 4.21
C ARG A 43 7.06 -1.09 3.55
N ALA A 44 6.95 -1.10 2.23
CA ALA A 44 5.99 -0.26 1.52
C ALA A 44 4.54 -0.66 1.83
N ARG A 45 4.24 -1.96 1.87
CA ARG A 45 2.91 -2.48 2.23
C ARG A 45 2.53 -2.18 3.67
N GLU A 46 3.47 -2.37 4.59
CA GLU A 46 3.27 -2.07 6.01
C GLU A 46 2.95 -0.60 6.23
N ARG A 47 3.69 0.31 5.57
CA ARG A 47 3.38 1.75 5.61
C ARG A 47 2.00 2.05 5.02
N ALA A 48 1.65 1.48 3.88
CA ALA A 48 0.34 1.69 3.28
C ALA A 48 -0.80 1.22 4.19
N ALA A 49 -0.64 0.05 4.83
CA ALA A 49 -1.59 -0.47 5.80
C ALA A 49 -1.71 0.44 7.04
N PHE A 50 -0.57 0.91 7.55
CA PHE A 50 -0.51 1.80 8.71
C PHE A 50 -1.19 3.15 8.44
N TYR A 51 -0.90 3.80 7.30
CA TYR A 51 -1.56 5.04 6.92
C TYR A 51 -3.05 4.85 6.66
N GLY A 52 -3.46 3.73 6.05
CA GLY A 52 -4.86 3.39 5.88
C GLY A 52 -5.60 3.26 7.21
N TRP A 53 -4.98 2.58 8.18
CA TRP A 53 -5.53 2.43 9.53
C TRP A 53 -5.66 3.75 10.27
N ILE A 54 -4.60 4.58 10.26
CA ILE A 54 -4.64 5.91 10.90
C ILE A 54 -5.70 6.80 10.24
N GLY A 55 -5.74 6.83 8.91
CA GLY A 55 -6.73 7.61 8.18
C GLY A 55 -8.16 7.20 8.53
N GLY A 56 -8.42 5.89 8.58
CA GLY A 56 -9.73 5.35 8.97
C GLY A 56 -10.12 5.69 10.40
N LEU A 57 -9.19 5.57 11.36
CA LEU A 57 -9.45 5.92 12.76
C LEU A 57 -9.74 7.41 12.93
N VAL A 58 -8.92 8.27 12.32
CA VAL A 58 -9.09 9.72 12.37
C VAL A 58 -10.45 10.11 11.78
N PHE A 59 -10.79 9.57 10.60
CA PHE A 59 -12.09 9.81 9.98
C PHE A 59 -13.26 9.35 10.86
N GLY A 60 -13.17 8.14 11.43
CA GLY A 60 -14.18 7.60 12.34
C GLY A 60 -14.38 8.48 13.58
N ILE A 61 -13.29 8.96 14.19
CA ILE A 61 -13.35 9.90 15.33
C ILE A 61 -14.02 11.21 14.92
N PHE A 62 -13.68 11.77 13.76
CA PHE A 62 -14.32 12.99 13.28
C PHE A 62 -15.82 12.80 13.03
N CYS A 63 -16.23 11.69 12.42
CA CYS A 63 -17.65 11.37 12.24
C CYS A 63 -18.36 11.22 13.58
N ALA A 64 -17.79 10.46 14.52
CA ALA A 64 -18.36 10.27 15.85
C ALA A 64 -18.49 11.60 16.61
N GLY A 65 -17.45 12.44 16.58
CA GLY A 65 -17.46 13.77 17.18
C GLY A 65 -18.47 14.70 16.53
N TYR A 66 -18.60 14.65 15.20
CA TYR A 66 -19.62 15.42 14.47
C TYR A 66 -21.03 15.02 14.87
N VAL A 67 -21.33 13.71 14.92
CA VAL A 67 -22.62 13.20 15.39
C VAL A 67 -22.90 13.69 16.81
N TRP A 68 -21.91 13.60 17.71
CA TRP A 68 -22.09 14.03 19.10
C TRP A 68 -22.39 15.53 19.23
N ILE A 69 -21.69 16.40 18.49
CA ILE A 69 -21.80 17.87 18.61
C ILE A 69 -22.99 18.42 17.82
N ALA A 70 -23.18 17.96 16.58
CA ALA A 70 -24.16 18.51 15.66
C ALA A 70 -25.53 17.82 15.78
N ILE A 71 -25.56 16.51 15.97
CA ILE A 71 -26.83 15.75 16.06
C ILE A 71 -27.30 15.65 17.52
N ARG A 72 -26.38 15.72 18.50
CA ARG A 72 -26.66 15.65 19.96
C ARG A 72 -27.62 14.50 20.30
N PRO A 73 -27.15 13.24 20.27
CA PRO A 73 -28.00 12.07 20.50
C PRO A 73 -28.75 12.08 21.84
N THR A 74 -28.31 12.87 22.82
CA THR A 74 -28.99 13.07 24.11
C THR A 74 -30.26 13.92 23.99
N ASP A 75 -30.32 14.85 23.04
CA ASP A 75 -31.53 15.67 22.78
C ASP A 75 -32.56 14.92 21.93
N LEU A 76 -32.16 13.80 21.29
CA LEU A 76 -33.05 12.88 20.57
C LEU A 76 -33.83 11.94 21.50
N ILE A 77 -33.54 11.93 22.81
CA ILE A 77 -34.38 11.28 23.84
C ILE A 77 -35.36 12.32 24.40
N VAL A 78 -36.14 12.97 23.53
CA VAL A 78 -37.30 13.79 23.92
C VAL A 78 -38.47 13.38 23.02
N GLY A 79 -39.35 12.53 23.57
CA GLY A 79 -40.53 11.95 22.92
C GLY A 79 -40.53 10.44 23.12
N ALA A 80 -41.22 9.85 24.10
CA ALA A 80 -42.66 9.91 24.33
C ALA A 80 -43.46 9.55 23.06
#